data_AF-A0A841B4X4-F1
#
_entry.id   AF-A0A841B4X4-F1
#
_cell.length_a   1.000
_cell.length_b   1.000
_cell.length_c   1.000
_cell.angle_alpha   90.00
_cell.angle_beta   90.00
_cell.angle_gamma   90.00
#
_symmetry.space_group_name_H-M   'P 1'
#
loop_
_entity.id
_entity.type
_entity.pdbx_description
1 polymer ?
#
loop_
_entity_poly.entity_id
_entity_poly.type
_entity_poly.pdbx_seq_one_letter_code
_entity_poly.pdbx_strand_id
1 'polypeptide(L)'
;MSAPITPAGAAGETFGTPGEPNTAGQPPSTEQAPAAGQPSAPAPAEQGPAADELAALDPATLAKMVRDLRTENAADRTNAKTKAADEARQQLAQDISKALGLVADDDKADPAKLAEQVTAEQQRTRAASVELAVFKSAGQLGADPAALVDSRAFVSAVEQLDPTAADFADKVGAAITKAVTDNPKLRAAGQAPPRSSGQHAGGPGEKPAAKSLTDAISRHYGN
;
A
#
# COMPACT_ATOMS: atom_id res chain seq x y z
N MET A 1 17.50 21.08 -49.62
CA MET A 1 16.70 19.85 -49.76
C MET A 1 15.40 20.08 -49.00
N SER A 2 14.29 20.00 -49.74
CA SER A 2 12.85 19.91 -49.45
C SER A 2 12.33 20.07 -48.00
N ALA A 3 11.14 20.59 -47.70
CA ALA A 3 10.20 21.61 -48.20
C ALA A 3 9.00 21.58 -47.20
N PRO A 4 8.44 22.72 -46.74
CA PRO A 4 7.25 22.79 -45.90
C PRO A 4 5.95 22.86 -46.73
N ILE A 5 4.83 22.33 -46.22
CA ILE A 5 3.50 22.51 -46.83
C ILE A 5 2.48 23.00 -45.80
N THR A 6 1.97 24.20 -46.06
CA THR A 6 0.64 24.75 -45.75
C THR A 6 0.20 25.52 -47.02
N PRO A 7 -1.01 26.08 -47.19
CA PRO A 7 -2.36 25.83 -46.64
C PRO A 7 -3.45 25.84 -47.78
N ALA A 8 -4.74 26.05 -47.40
CA ALA A 8 -5.92 26.54 -48.16
C ALA A 8 -7.04 25.48 -48.32
N GLY A 9 -8.34 25.75 -48.15
CA GLY A 9 -9.21 26.90 -47.89
C GLY A 9 -10.66 26.35 -48.05
N ALA A 10 -11.66 26.66 -47.22
CA ALA A 10 -12.48 27.88 -47.13
C ALA A 10 -13.94 27.63 -47.63
N ALA A 11 -14.89 28.33 -46.97
CA ALA A 11 -16.33 28.53 -47.27
C ALA A 11 -17.28 27.33 -47.04
N GLY A 12 -18.40 27.46 -46.30
CA GLY A 12 -19.55 28.35 -46.52
C GLY A 12 -20.57 27.60 -47.41
N GLU A 13 -21.89 27.53 -47.24
CA GLU A 13 -22.92 28.32 -46.60
C GLU A 13 -24.22 27.49 -46.54
N THR A 14 -25.20 28.06 -45.84
CA THR A 14 -26.61 27.69 -45.63
C THR A 14 -27.54 27.68 -46.87
N PHE A 15 -28.72 27.05 -46.68
CA PHE A 15 -30.03 27.21 -47.35
C PHE A 15 -30.45 26.28 -48.51
N GLY A 16 -31.69 25.75 -48.42
CA GLY A 16 -32.51 25.41 -49.60
C GLY A 16 -33.50 24.23 -49.46
N THR A 17 -34.67 24.45 -48.86
CA THR A 17 -35.96 23.74 -49.17
C THR A 17 -36.35 24.07 -50.64
N PRO A 18 -36.96 23.20 -51.49
CA PRO A 18 -38.39 22.80 -51.36
C PRO A 18 -38.85 21.46 -51.99
N GLY A 19 -39.99 20.96 -51.49
CA GLY A 19 -40.73 19.86 -52.13
C GLY A 19 -42.13 19.68 -51.56
N GLU A 20 -43.10 20.44 -52.08
CA GLU A 20 -44.51 20.03 -52.14
C GLU A 20 -44.80 19.48 -53.55
N PRO A 21 -45.83 18.62 -53.72
CA PRO A 21 -47.07 19.19 -54.27
C PRO A 21 -48.40 18.62 -53.72
N ASN A 22 -49.41 19.50 -53.81
CA ASN A 22 -50.85 19.29 -54.04
C ASN A 22 -51.84 19.09 -52.87
N THR A 23 -52.43 20.21 -52.42
CA THR A 23 -53.82 20.69 -52.65
C THR A 23 -54.83 19.65 -53.22
N ALA A 24 -56.12 19.53 -52.85
CA ALA A 24 -57.11 20.37 -52.16
C ALA A 24 -58.32 19.49 -51.77
N GLY A 25 -59.13 19.85 -50.74
CA GLY A 25 -60.46 19.22 -50.59
C GLY A 25 -61.24 19.31 -49.26
N GLN A 26 -61.44 20.52 -48.71
CA GLN A 26 -62.63 20.99 -47.93
C GLN A 26 -62.95 20.45 -46.48
N PRO A 27 -63.35 21.33 -45.53
CA PRO A 27 -63.70 21.03 -44.12
C PRO A 27 -65.25 21.03 -43.90
N PRO A 28 -65.82 21.00 -42.66
CA PRO A 28 -65.33 20.61 -41.32
C PRO A 28 -66.23 19.54 -40.64
N SER A 29 -65.77 18.93 -39.56
CA SER A 29 -66.66 18.48 -38.47
C SER A 29 -65.90 18.51 -37.14
N THR A 30 -66.51 19.21 -36.21
CA THR A 30 -66.08 19.50 -34.85
C THR A 30 -65.97 18.23 -34.01
N GLU A 31 -64.81 18.01 -33.39
CA GLU A 31 -64.76 17.26 -32.13
C GLU A 31 -63.74 17.96 -31.22
N GLN A 32 -64.27 18.41 -30.09
CA GLN A 32 -63.63 19.28 -29.12
C GLN A 32 -62.76 18.43 -28.19
N ALA A 33 -61.44 18.56 -28.27
CA ALA A 33 -60.54 18.03 -27.24
C ALA A 33 -60.39 19.08 -26.12
N PRO A 34 -60.52 18.71 -24.83
CA PRO A 34 -60.40 19.67 -23.74
C PRO A 34 -58.97 20.22 -23.64
N ALA A 35 -58.87 21.54 -23.61
CA ALA A 35 -57.62 22.26 -23.38
C ALA A 35 -57.05 21.90 -22.00
N ALA A 36 -55.89 21.23 -21.99
CA ALA A 36 -55.05 21.15 -20.81
C ALA A 36 -54.53 22.56 -20.48
N GLY A 37 -54.78 23.00 -19.25
CA GLY A 37 -54.54 24.37 -18.78
C GLY A 37 -53.10 24.83 -18.94
N GLN A 38 -52.95 26.11 -19.29
CA GLN A 38 -51.68 26.83 -19.18
C GLN A 38 -51.20 26.83 -17.71
N PRO A 39 -49.89 26.68 -17.45
CA PRO A 39 -49.34 26.91 -16.12
C PRO A 39 -49.46 28.40 -15.79
N SER A 40 -50.19 28.71 -14.72
CA SER A 40 -50.25 30.06 -14.16
C SER A 40 -48.86 30.50 -13.71
N ALA A 41 -48.45 31.71 -14.11
CA ALA A 41 -47.28 32.36 -13.53
C ALA A 41 -47.47 32.47 -12.01
N PRO A 42 -46.45 32.18 -11.18
CA PRO A 42 -46.58 32.37 -9.74
C PRO A 42 -46.80 33.86 -9.46
N ALA A 43 -47.87 34.15 -8.71
CA ALA A 43 -48.11 35.48 -8.17
C ALA A 43 -46.90 35.94 -7.33
N PRO A 44 -46.57 37.24 -7.29
CA PRO A 44 -45.53 37.75 -6.39
C PRO A 44 -45.82 37.27 -4.97
N ALA A 45 -44.88 36.55 -4.36
CA ALA A 45 -44.98 36.21 -2.95
C ALA A 45 -45.06 37.53 -2.17
N GLU A 46 -46.15 37.73 -1.41
CA GLU A 46 -46.20 38.78 -0.42
C GLU A 46 -44.99 38.60 0.52
N GLN A 47 -44.10 39.57 0.45
CA GLN A 47 -43.00 39.73 1.37
C GLN A 47 -43.61 39.89 2.77
N GLY A 48 -43.53 38.84 3.58
CA GLY A 48 -43.98 38.90 4.98
C GLY A 48 -43.22 39.99 5.77
N PRO A 49 -43.71 40.35 6.97
CA PRO A 49 -43.24 41.51 7.74
C PRO A 49 -41.73 41.56 8.02
N ALA A 50 -41.02 40.43 7.91
CA ALA A 50 -39.57 40.36 8.05
C ALA A 50 -38.79 41.04 6.90
N ALA A 51 -39.36 41.10 5.70
CA ALA A 51 -38.71 41.74 4.55
C ALA A 51 -38.66 43.28 4.71
N ASP A 52 -39.72 43.86 5.28
CA ASP A 52 -39.78 45.29 5.61
C ASP A 52 -38.83 45.65 6.75
N GLU A 53 -38.65 44.77 7.73
CA GLU A 53 -37.68 44.96 8.82
C GLU A 53 -36.23 45.00 8.34
N LEU A 54 -35.84 44.12 7.40
CA LEU A 54 -34.50 44.16 6.80
C LEU A 54 -34.29 45.41 5.92
N ALA A 55 -35.33 45.89 5.24
CA ALA A 55 -35.26 47.09 4.41
C ALA A 55 -35.11 48.39 5.24
N ALA A 56 -35.55 48.36 6.50
CA ALA A 56 -35.44 49.48 7.44
C ALA A 56 -34.06 49.57 8.15
N LEU A 57 -33.22 48.54 8.06
CA LEU A 57 -31.87 48.56 8.65
C LEU A 57 -30.91 49.44 7.84
N ASP A 58 -29.94 50.05 8.54
CA ASP A 58 -28.89 50.82 7.88
C ASP A 58 -27.96 49.90 7.05
N PRO A 59 -27.41 50.39 5.93
CA PRO A 59 -26.55 49.59 5.05
C PRO A 59 -25.32 48.99 5.74
N ALA A 60 -24.79 49.64 6.79
CA ALA A 60 -23.62 49.14 7.51
C ALA A 60 -23.98 47.94 8.40
N THR A 61 -25.13 47.95 9.08
CA THR A 61 -25.62 46.79 9.85
C THR A 61 -25.99 45.63 8.93
N LEU A 62 -26.63 45.89 7.78
CA LEU A 62 -26.89 44.84 6.79
C LEU A 62 -25.59 44.23 6.25
N ALA A 63 -24.59 45.05 5.90
CA ALA A 63 -23.30 44.57 5.44
C ALA A 63 -22.56 43.75 6.51
N LYS A 64 -22.70 44.12 7.79
CA LYS A 64 -22.16 43.35 8.92
C LYS A 64 -22.87 42.01 9.06
N MET A 65 -24.20 41.99 9.09
CA MET A 65 -25.01 40.78 9.18
C MET A 65 -24.69 39.79 8.05
N VAL A 66 -24.57 40.28 6.79
CA VAL A 66 -24.18 39.43 5.65
C VAL A 66 -22.76 38.87 5.83
N ARG A 67 -21.82 39.66 6.37
CA ARG A 67 -20.44 39.19 6.64
C ARG A 67 -20.42 38.12 7.74
N ASP A 68 -21.19 38.31 8.79
CA ASP A 68 -21.30 37.37 9.90
C ASP A 68 -21.95 36.06 9.43
N LEU A 69 -23.08 36.15 8.70
CA LEU A 69 -23.74 34.99 8.09
C LEU A 69 -22.84 34.23 7.12
N ARG A 70 -22.03 34.93 6.31
CA ARG A 70 -21.07 34.29 5.41
C ARG A 70 -19.97 33.55 6.18
N THR A 71 -19.49 34.13 7.27
CA THR A 71 -18.48 33.51 8.14
C THR A 71 -19.05 32.27 8.82
N GLU A 72 -20.25 32.36 9.37
CA GLU A 72 -20.97 31.24 9.99
C GLU A 72 -21.23 30.12 8.98
N ASN A 73 -21.78 30.43 7.80
CA ASN A 73 -21.99 29.45 6.74
C ASN A 73 -20.69 28.79 6.26
N ALA A 74 -19.57 29.53 6.24
CA ALA A 74 -18.27 28.96 5.90
C ALA A 74 -17.76 28.00 6.99
N ALA A 75 -17.94 28.35 8.26
CA ALA A 75 -17.62 27.49 9.39
C ALA A 75 -18.49 26.23 9.39
N ASP A 76 -19.81 26.38 9.20
CA ASP A 76 -20.77 25.27 9.16
C ASP A 76 -20.47 24.29 8.04
N ARG A 77 -20.20 24.79 6.83
CA ARG A 77 -19.81 23.91 5.70
C ARG A 77 -18.51 23.17 5.99
N THR A 78 -17.56 23.81 6.66
CA THR A 78 -16.28 23.18 7.00
C THR A 78 -16.47 22.12 8.09
N ASN A 79 -17.19 22.46 9.16
CA ASN A 79 -17.49 21.54 10.25
C ASN A 79 -18.33 20.35 9.79
N ALA A 80 -19.34 20.57 8.96
CA ALA A 80 -20.15 19.50 8.38
C ALA A 80 -19.33 18.55 7.51
N LYS A 81 -18.40 19.10 6.69
CA LYS A 81 -17.48 18.29 5.89
C LYS A 81 -16.52 17.48 6.76
N THR A 82 -15.95 18.08 7.80
CA THR A 82 -15.06 17.37 8.75
C THR A 82 -15.82 16.26 9.45
N LYS A 83 -17.02 16.54 9.97
CA LYS A 83 -17.86 15.54 10.64
C LYS A 83 -18.21 14.37 9.72
N ALA A 84 -18.65 14.66 8.49
CA ALA A 84 -18.96 13.62 7.51
C ALA A 84 -17.73 12.76 7.14
N ALA A 85 -16.54 13.38 7.06
CA ALA A 85 -15.30 12.64 6.81
C ALA A 85 -14.91 11.74 7.99
N ASP A 86 -15.07 12.22 9.22
CA ASP A 86 -14.78 11.44 10.43
C ASP A 86 -15.79 10.29 10.60
N GLU A 87 -17.07 10.51 10.32
CA GLU A 87 -18.10 9.48 10.30
C GLU A 87 -17.80 8.42 9.23
N ALA A 88 -17.41 8.83 8.01
CA ALA A 88 -17.03 7.89 6.94
C ALA A 88 -15.78 7.06 7.30
N ARG A 89 -14.78 7.66 7.95
CA ARG A 89 -13.59 6.94 8.43
C ARG A 89 -13.93 5.92 9.51
N GLN A 90 -14.82 6.29 10.43
CA GLN A 90 -15.30 5.40 11.49
C GLN A 90 -16.11 4.23 10.92
N GLN A 91 -17.01 4.50 9.97
CA GLN A 91 -17.78 3.46 9.30
C GLN A 91 -16.88 2.48 8.57
N LEU A 92 -15.90 2.98 7.80
CA LEU A 92 -14.92 2.13 7.11
C LEU A 92 -14.11 1.28 8.08
N ALA A 93 -13.63 1.87 9.19
CA ALA A 93 -12.89 1.13 10.21
C ALA A 93 -13.74 0.03 10.84
N GLN A 94 -15.03 0.30 11.07
CA GLN A 94 -15.98 -0.66 11.61
C GLN A 94 -16.27 -1.79 10.63
N ASP A 95 -16.50 -1.48 9.36
CA ASP A 95 -16.74 -2.46 8.30
C ASP A 95 -15.52 -3.38 8.12
N ILE A 96 -14.30 -2.83 8.11
CA ILE A 96 -13.06 -3.60 8.07
C ILE A 96 -12.92 -4.47 9.33
N SER A 97 -13.18 -3.91 10.52
CA SER A 97 -13.06 -4.67 11.77
C SER A 97 -14.04 -5.83 11.85
N LYS A 98 -15.28 -5.65 11.36
CA LYS A 98 -16.27 -6.71 11.22
C LYS A 98 -15.84 -7.77 10.20
N ALA A 99 -15.35 -7.35 9.04
CA ALA A 99 -14.88 -8.26 7.99
C ALA A 99 -13.68 -9.11 8.45
N LEU A 100 -12.79 -8.54 9.27
CA LEU A 100 -11.65 -9.25 9.86
C LEU A 100 -12.04 -10.07 11.10
N GLY A 101 -13.28 -9.98 11.58
CA GLY A 101 -13.75 -10.68 12.78
C GLY A 101 -13.10 -10.21 14.08
N LEU A 102 -12.54 -8.99 14.10
CA LEU A 102 -11.81 -8.44 15.24
C LEU A 102 -12.72 -7.85 16.32
N VAL A 103 -13.97 -7.50 15.95
CA VAL A 103 -14.94 -6.79 16.78
C VAL A 103 -16.33 -7.41 16.59
N ALA A 104 -17.06 -7.63 17.69
CA ALA A 104 -18.49 -7.97 17.64
C ALA A 104 -19.31 -6.74 17.19
N ASP A 105 -20.46 -6.97 16.55
CA ASP A 105 -21.23 -5.96 15.78
C ASP A 105 -21.52 -4.60 16.44
N ASP A 106 -21.33 -4.46 17.76
CA ASP A 106 -21.67 -3.30 18.59
C ASP A 106 -20.48 -2.51 19.17
N ASP A 107 -19.22 -2.97 19.07
CA ASP A 107 -18.09 -2.15 19.53
C ASP A 107 -17.66 -1.13 18.46
N LYS A 108 -17.44 0.11 18.91
CA LYS A 108 -16.94 1.19 18.08
C LYS A 108 -15.47 0.94 17.74
N ALA A 109 -15.19 0.54 16.50
CA ALA A 109 -13.83 0.36 16.02
C ALA A 109 -13.07 1.69 16.07
N ASP A 110 -11.93 1.71 16.75
CA ASP A 110 -11.03 2.86 16.78
C ASP A 110 -10.01 2.73 15.63
N PRO A 111 -10.07 3.59 14.60
CA PRO A 111 -9.18 3.49 13.45
C PRO A 111 -7.70 3.61 13.82
N ALA A 112 -7.35 4.37 14.87
CA ALA A 112 -5.98 4.49 15.33
C ALA A 112 -5.49 3.16 15.92
N LYS A 113 -6.30 2.54 16.80
CA LYS A 113 -5.97 1.21 17.35
C LYS A 113 -5.91 0.13 16.29
N LEU A 114 -6.76 0.17 15.26
CA LEU A 114 -6.69 -0.78 14.14
C LEU A 114 -5.36 -0.62 13.37
N ALA A 115 -4.93 0.61 13.10
CA ALA A 115 -3.64 0.85 12.45
C ALA A 115 -2.46 0.36 13.30
N GLU A 116 -2.52 0.54 14.62
CA GLU A 116 -1.53 0.00 15.56
C GLU A 116 -1.51 -1.53 15.54
N GLN A 117 -2.68 -2.18 15.59
CA GLN A 117 -2.80 -3.64 15.54
C GLN A 117 -2.29 -4.21 14.22
N VAL A 118 -2.63 -3.60 13.09
CA VAL A 118 -2.14 -4.02 11.76
C VAL A 118 -0.62 -3.89 11.70
N THR A 119 -0.06 -2.79 12.22
CA THR A 119 1.40 -2.60 12.27
C THR A 119 2.06 -3.66 13.16
N ALA A 120 1.51 -3.92 14.35
CA ALA A 120 2.02 -4.94 15.26
C ALA A 120 1.99 -6.35 14.65
N GLU A 121 0.89 -6.72 13.99
CA GLU A 121 0.75 -8.03 13.32
C GLU A 121 1.65 -8.16 12.09
N GLN A 122 1.86 -7.09 11.33
CA GLN A 122 2.84 -7.09 10.24
C GLN A 122 4.26 -7.32 10.77
N GLN A 123 4.64 -6.66 11.88
CA GLN A 123 5.95 -6.88 12.51
C GLN A 123 6.10 -8.30 13.04
N ARG A 124 5.06 -8.85 13.67
CA ARG A 124 5.03 -10.24 14.13
C ARG A 124 5.17 -11.23 12.99
N THR A 125 4.43 -11.02 11.90
CA THR A 125 4.47 -11.87 10.70
C THR A 125 5.85 -11.82 10.05
N ARG A 126 6.44 -10.63 9.98
CA ARG A 126 7.80 -10.44 9.48
C ARG A 126 8.82 -11.18 10.33
N ALA A 127 8.78 -11.00 11.66
CA ALA A 127 9.69 -11.69 12.57
C ALA A 127 9.58 -13.21 12.43
N ALA A 128 8.35 -13.75 12.41
CA ALA A 128 8.12 -15.18 12.23
C ALA A 128 8.60 -15.70 10.87
N SER A 129 8.41 -14.93 9.79
CA SER A 129 8.88 -15.31 8.45
C SER A 129 10.41 -15.36 8.37
N VAL A 130 11.09 -14.38 8.98
CA VAL A 130 12.55 -14.35 9.07
C VAL A 130 13.05 -15.53 9.88
N GLU A 131 12.49 -15.75 11.08
CA GLU A 131 12.87 -16.86 11.94
C GLU A 131 12.69 -18.21 11.22
N LEU A 132 11.55 -18.43 10.56
CA LEU A 132 11.31 -19.65 9.78
C LEU A 132 12.31 -19.83 8.63
N ALA A 133 12.65 -18.76 7.91
CA ALA A 133 13.67 -18.82 6.86
C ALA A 133 15.06 -19.17 7.43
N VAL A 134 15.41 -18.62 8.59
CA VAL A 134 16.65 -18.95 9.30
C VAL A 134 16.67 -20.41 9.71
N PHE A 135 15.60 -20.91 10.33
CA PHE A 135 15.51 -22.32 10.73
C PHE A 135 15.61 -23.29 9.53
N LYS A 136 15.01 -22.95 8.38
CA LYS A 136 15.08 -23.78 7.17
C LYS A 136 16.47 -23.77 6.52
N SER A 137 17.16 -22.63 6.52
CA SER A 137 18.44 -22.47 5.83
C SER A 137 19.66 -22.81 6.71
N ALA A 138 19.60 -22.57 8.03
CA ALA A 138 20.73 -22.72 8.94
C ALA A 138 21.31 -24.15 8.92
N GLY A 139 20.44 -25.16 8.96
CA GLY A 139 20.87 -26.57 8.94
C GLY A 139 21.67 -26.94 7.69
N GLN A 140 21.26 -26.43 6.51
CA GLN A 140 21.98 -26.68 5.25
C GLN A 140 23.34 -25.99 5.20
N LEU A 141 23.49 -24.87 5.92
CA LEU A 141 24.71 -24.08 6.01
C LEU A 141 25.60 -24.46 7.21
N GLY A 142 25.21 -25.46 8.00
CA GLY A 142 25.92 -25.91 9.19
C GLY A 142 25.95 -24.87 10.33
N ALA A 143 24.96 -23.98 10.35
CA ALA A 143 24.78 -22.97 11.39
C ALA A 143 23.79 -23.47 12.44
N ASP A 144 23.94 -23.00 13.68
CA ASP A 144 22.96 -23.19 14.74
C ASP A 144 21.86 -22.14 14.62
N PRO A 145 20.61 -22.51 14.27
CA PRO A 145 19.54 -21.55 14.13
C PRO A 145 19.24 -20.81 15.45
N ALA A 146 19.35 -21.48 16.61
CA ALA A 146 19.06 -20.86 17.91
C ALA A 146 20.11 -19.81 18.26
N ALA A 147 21.39 -20.09 18.01
CA ALA A 147 22.46 -19.12 18.21
C ALA A 147 22.38 -17.94 17.24
N LEU A 148 21.89 -18.16 16.01
CA LEU A 148 21.69 -17.10 15.02
C LEU A 148 20.61 -16.10 15.46
N VAL A 149 19.44 -16.57 15.90
CA VAL A 149 18.36 -15.66 16.33
C VAL A 149 18.68 -14.91 17.63
N ASP A 150 19.58 -15.43 18.47
CA ASP A 150 20.08 -14.72 19.67
C ASP A 150 21.15 -13.66 19.34
N SER A 151 21.78 -13.74 18.15
CA SER A 151 22.86 -12.83 17.75
C SER A 151 22.34 -11.49 17.27
N ARG A 152 22.59 -10.42 18.04
CA ARG A 152 22.26 -9.04 17.65
C ARG A 152 22.84 -8.64 16.29
N ALA A 153 24.08 -9.02 16.00
CA ALA A 153 24.74 -8.67 14.75
C ALA A 153 24.06 -9.33 13.54
N PHE A 154 23.59 -10.57 13.70
CA PHE A 154 22.84 -11.26 12.66
C PHE A 154 21.44 -10.66 12.50
N VAL A 155 20.73 -10.44 13.61
CA VAL A 155 19.39 -9.82 13.62
C VAL A 155 19.42 -8.47 12.91
N SER A 156 20.38 -7.59 13.20
CA SER A 156 20.50 -6.30 12.50
C SER A 156 20.78 -6.42 11.00
N ALA A 157 21.44 -7.49 10.55
CA ALA A 157 21.68 -7.74 9.13
C ALA A 157 20.41 -8.22 8.40
N VAL A 158 19.58 -9.04 9.06
CA VAL A 158 18.33 -9.54 8.47
C VAL A 158 17.14 -8.58 8.65
N GLU A 159 17.21 -7.66 9.62
CA GLU A 159 16.21 -6.63 9.86
C GLU A 159 16.00 -5.66 8.68
N GLN A 160 16.93 -5.60 7.73
CA GLN A 160 16.80 -4.78 6.51
C GLN A 160 16.25 -5.57 5.32
N LEU A 161 16.08 -6.89 5.45
CA LEU A 161 15.63 -7.76 4.38
C LEU A 161 14.11 -7.77 4.26
N ASP A 162 13.59 -7.67 3.03
CA ASP A 162 12.16 -7.80 2.77
C ASP A 162 11.76 -9.28 2.70
N PRO A 163 10.91 -9.79 3.62
CA PRO A 163 10.45 -11.18 3.60
C PRO A 163 9.61 -11.55 2.37
N THR A 164 9.07 -10.55 1.65
CA THR A 164 8.22 -10.75 0.47
C THR A 164 9.01 -10.75 -0.83
N ALA A 165 10.28 -10.34 -0.79
CA ALA A 165 11.13 -10.31 -1.96
C ALA A 165 11.47 -11.74 -2.45
N ALA A 166 11.50 -11.93 -3.77
CA ALA A 166 11.83 -13.22 -4.37
C ALA A 166 13.24 -13.71 -4.02
N ASP A 167 14.17 -12.79 -3.75
CA ASP A 167 15.56 -13.07 -3.39
C ASP A 167 15.80 -13.13 -1.86
N PHE A 168 14.73 -13.13 -1.06
CA PHE A 168 14.82 -13.13 0.40
C PHE A 168 15.59 -14.33 0.95
N ALA A 169 15.28 -15.53 0.48
CA ALA A 169 15.93 -16.75 0.94
C ALA A 169 17.44 -16.76 0.66
N ASP A 170 17.84 -16.26 -0.53
CA ASP A 170 19.24 -16.16 -0.92
C ASP A 170 19.99 -15.13 -0.05
N LYS A 171 19.38 -13.98 0.23
CA LYS A 171 19.95 -12.95 1.12
C LYS A 171 20.08 -13.46 2.56
N VAL A 172 19.10 -14.19 3.07
CA VAL A 172 19.18 -14.85 4.38
C VAL A 172 20.32 -15.87 4.40
N GLY A 173 20.45 -16.71 3.37
CA GLY A 173 21.56 -17.67 3.26
C GLY A 173 22.94 -17.01 3.23
N ALA A 174 23.07 -15.90 2.49
CA ALA A 174 24.30 -15.12 2.45
C ALA A 174 24.62 -14.49 3.82
N ALA A 175 23.61 -13.95 4.51
CA ALA A 175 23.75 -13.39 5.86
C ALA A 175 24.18 -14.47 6.88
N ILE A 176 23.60 -15.68 6.82
CA ILE A 176 23.98 -16.81 7.67
C ILE A 176 25.44 -17.20 7.41
N THR A 177 25.83 -17.34 6.15
CA THR A 177 27.21 -17.70 5.77
C THR A 177 28.21 -16.68 6.29
N LYS A 178 27.90 -15.38 6.12
CA LYS A 178 28.71 -14.30 6.65
C LYS A 178 28.79 -14.33 8.18
N ALA A 179 27.66 -14.48 8.87
CA ALA A 179 27.62 -14.51 10.33
C ALA A 179 28.44 -15.67 10.91
N VAL A 180 28.37 -16.86 10.30
CA VAL A 180 29.17 -18.02 10.69
C VAL A 180 30.66 -17.82 10.41
N THR A 181 31.00 -17.12 9.32
CA THR A 181 32.39 -16.81 8.97
C THR A 181 32.99 -15.81 9.96
N ASP A 182 32.24 -14.76 10.30
CA ASP A 182 32.67 -13.72 11.24
C ASP A 182 32.67 -14.23 12.70
N ASN A 183 31.74 -15.13 13.04
CA ASN A 183 31.65 -15.74 14.36
C ASN A 183 31.44 -17.26 14.28
N PRO A 184 32.54 -18.04 14.31
CA PRO A 184 32.48 -19.51 14.25
C PRO A 184 31.70 -20.18 15.40
N LYS A 185 31.39 -19.46 16.49
CA LYS A 185 30.56 -20.00 17.58
C LYS A 185 29.10 -20.20 17.18
N LEU A 186 28.67 -19.59 16.07
CA LEU A 186 27.32 -19.73 15.51
C LEU A 186 27.15 -21.02 14.68
N ARG A 187 28.18 -21.88 14.61
CA ARG A 187 28.10 -23.20 13.96
C ARG A 187 27.34 -24.18 14.83
N ALA A 188 26.58 -25.08 14.20
CA ALA A 188 25.89 -26.16 14.91
C ALA A 188 26.87 -27.06 15.67
N ALA A 189 26.53 -27.41 16.92
CA ALA A 189 27.31 -28.35 17.72
C ALA A 189 27.41 -29.70 16.99
N GLY A 190 28.64 -30.18 16.75
CA GLY A 190 28.92 -31.37 15.94
C GLY A 190 29.51 -31.07 14.56
N GLN A 191 29.32 -29.86 14.04
CA GLN A 191 30.05 -29.34 12.88
C GLN A 191 31.32 -28.64 13.36
N ALA A 192 32.31 -29.45 13.75
CA ALA A 192 33.65 -28.96 14.00
C ALA A 192 34.10 -28.05 12.84
N PRO A 193 34.84 -26.95 13.10
CA PRO A 193 35.41 -26.13 12.04
C PRO A 193 36.11 -27.06 11.05
N PRO A 194 36.05 -26.80 9.72
CA PRO A 194 36.89 -27.52 8.79
C PRO A 194 38.30 -27.45 9.37
N ARG A 195 38.87 -28.62 9.68
CA ARG A 195 40.22 -28.68 10.24
C ARG A 195 41.08 -27.90 9.27
N SER A 196 41.64 -26.79 9.74
CA SER A 196 42.71 -26.13 9.03
C SER A 196 43.80 -27.18 8.91
N SER A 197 43.85 -27.87 7.77
CA SER A 197 45.01 -28.61 7.33
C SER A 197 46.04 -27.56 6.91
N GLY A 198 46.40 -26.66 7.83
CA GLY A 198 47.73 -26.15 7.89
C GLY A 198 48.60 -27.40 7.97
N GLN A 199 49.18 -27.75 6.84
CA GLN A 199 50.21 -28.75 6.70
C GLN A 199 51.30 -28.37 7.71
N HIS A 200 51.21 -28.91 8.92
CA HIS A 200 52.37 -28.97 9.78
C HIS A 200 53.23 -30.01 9.08
N ALA A 201 54.11 -29.54 8.20
CA ALA A 201 55.27 -30.33 7.80
C ALA A 201 55.96 -30.67 9.12
N GLY A 202 55.70 -31.87 9.63
CA GLY A 202 56.40 -32.41 10.79
C GLY A 202 57.88 -32.18 10.53
N GLY A 203 58.53 -31.48 11.46
CA GLY A 203 59.96 -31.24 11.39
C GLY A 203 60.73 -32.55 11.19
N PRO A 204 62.00 -32.48 10.76
CA PRO A 204 62.75 -33.61 10.20
C PRO A 204 63.10 -34.76 11.19
N GLY A 205 62.39 -34.90 12.30
CA GLY A 205 62.62 -35.92 13.33
C GLY A 205 61.82 -37.22 13.18
N GLU A 206 60.67 -37.22 12.48
CA GLU A 206 59.83 -38.42 12.41
C GLU A 206 60.21 -39.28 11.19
N LYS A 207 60.97 -40.36 11.42
CA LYS A 207 61.23 -41.36 10.38
C LYS A 207 59.89 -42.01 10.01
N PRO A 208 59.50 -42.06 8.73
CA PRO A 208 58.22 -42.62 8.33
C PRO A 208 58.11 -44.08 8.78
N ALA A 209 56.98 -44.43 9.39
CA ALA A 209 56.68 -45.80 9.80
C ALA A 209 56.87 -46.78 8.63
N ALA A 210 57.36 -47.98 8.93
CA ALA A 210 57.56 -49.01 7.91
C ALA A 210 56.21 -49.37 7.28
N LYS A 211 56.17 -49.42 5.95
CA LYS A 211 54.93 -49.64 5.19
C LYS A 211 54.54 -51.12 5.14
N SER A 212 55.45 -52.00 5.56
CA SER A 212 55.24 -53.45 5.65
C SER A 212 56.23 -54.07 6.63
N LEU A 213 55.94 -55.31 7.06
CA LEU A 213 56.84 -56.09 7.91
C LEU A 213 58.20 -56.33 7.23
N THR A 214 58.19 -56.60 5.93
CA THR A 214 59.41 -56.78 5.12
C THR A 214 60.25 -55.51 5.10
N ASP A 215 59.63 -54.33 4.94
CA ASP A 215 60.29 -53.01 4.99
C ASP A 215 60.87 -52.73 6.39
N ALA A 216 60.20 -53.17 7.46
CA ALA A 216 60.72 -53.07 8.82
C ALA A 216 61.96 -53.96 9.04
N ILE A 217 61.94 -55.20 8.56
CA ILE A 217 63.05 -56.15 8.68
C ILE A 217 64.27 -55.66 7.88
N SER A 218 64.07 -55.20 6.64
CA SER A 218 65.15 -54.65 5.82
C SER A 218 65.78 -53.39 6.43
N ARG A 219 65.01 -52.53 7.10
CA ARG A 219 65.55 -51.35 7.79
C ARG A 219 66.30 -51.69 9.08
N HIS A 220 65.95 -52.80 9.73
CA HIS A 220 66.56 -53.21 10.99
C HIS A 220 67.81 -54.08 10.79
N TYR A 221 67.86 -54.88 9.72
CA TYR A 221 68.93 -55.84 9.46
C TYR A 221 69.72 -55.61 8.16
N GLY A 222 69.30 -54.65 7.32
CA GLY A 222 70.02 -54.27 6.12
C GLY A 222 71.20 -53.34 6.43
N ASN A 223 72.35 -53.94 6.71
CA ASN A 223 73.66 -53.40 6.33
C ASN A 223 74.19 -54.24 5.16
#